data_AF-A0A3D4T7B0-F1
#
_entry.id   AF-A0A3D4T7B0-F1
#
_cell.length_a   1.000
_cell.length_b   1.000
_cell.length_c   1.000
_cell.angle_alpha   90.00
_cell.angle_beta   90.00
_cell.angle_gamma   90.00
#
_symmetry.space_group_name_H-M   'P 1'
#
loop_
_entity.id
_entity.type
_entity.pdbx_description
1 polymer ?
#
loop_
_entity_poly.entity_id
_entity_poly.type
_entity_poly.pdbx_seq_one_letter_code
_entity_poly.pdbx_strand_id
1 'polypeptide(L)'
;LVGINLLREGLDIPEVSLVAILDADKEGFLRSETSLIQTIGRAARNANGKVIMYGDTVTNSMERAIKETLRRREKQEKYNKEHGIVPKTIKKDVREILEISSSKNDKPHKRMSRAEKEQMIKQLTAEMKAAAKILEFEHAAYLRDRINKLREDK
;
A
#
# COMPACT_ATOMS: atom_id res chain seq x y z
N LEU A 1 -8.65 -1.13 2.30
CA LEU A 1 -8.61 -1.98 1.09
C LEU A 1 -9.16 -3.35 1.46
N VAL A 2 -9.95 -3.98 0.59
CA VAL A 2 -10.47 -5.34 0.78
C VAL A 2 -10.10 -6.16 -0.45
N GLY A 3 -9.58 -7.37 -0.26
CA GLY A 3 -9.15 -8.22 -1.37
C GLY A 3 -9.01 -9.68 -0.94
N ILE A 4 -9.23 -10.59 -1.90
CA ILE A 4 -9.15 -12.04 -1.68
C ILE A 4 -7.69 -12.51 -1.60
N ASN A 5 -6.82 -11.90 -2.40
CA ASN A 5 -5.41 -12.22 -2.46
C ASN A 5 -4.57 -10.93 -2.36
N LEU A 6 -4.12 -10.61 -1.15
CA LEU A 6 -3.20 -9.49 -0.88
C LEU A 6 -1.73 -9.89 -1.08
N LEU A 7 -1.45 -11.04 -1.69
CA LEU A 7 -0.11 -11.58 -1.91
C LEU A 7 0.61 -10.96 -3.11
N ARG A 8 0.01 -9.99 -3.81
CA ARG A 8 0.69 -9.35 -4.95
C ARG A 8 2.01 -8.71 -4.50
N GLU A 9 3.08 -9.03 -5.21
CA GLU A 9 4.36 -8.33 -5.10
C GLU A 9 4.09 -6.83 -5.27
N GLY A 10 4.60 -6.02 -4.35
CA GLY A 10 4.51 -4.55 -4.47
C GLY A 10 3.52 -3.82 -3.55
N LEU A 11 2.66 -4.50 -2.76
CA LEU A 11 1.92 -3.79 -1.70
C LEU A 11 2.84 -3.52 -0.49
N ASP A 12 3.67 -2.49 -0.62
CA ASP A 12 4.56 -1.97 0.43
C ASP A 12 4.04 -0.62 0.91
N ILE A 13 3.03 -0.64 1.79
CA ILE A 13 2.29 0.56 2.25
C ILE A 13 2.59 0.78 3.74
N PRO A 14 3.54 1.66 4.11
CA PRO A 14 3.91 1.92 5.50
C PRO A 14 2.76 2.44 6.38
N GLU A 15 1.72 2.98 5.77
CA GLU A 15 0.52 3.52 6.42
C GLU A 15 -0.41 2.42 6.97
N VAL A 16 -0.27 1.17 6.49
CA VAL A 16 -1.09 0.05 6.95
C VAL A 16 -0.64 -0.39 8.34
N SER A 17 -1.43 -0.07 9.36
CA SER A 17 -1.21 -0.50 10.74
C SER A 17 -1.97 -1.76 11.13
N LEU A 18 -3.00 -2.16 10.38
CA LEU A 18 -3.83 -3.32 10.68
C LEU A 18 -4.14 -4.15 9.44
N VAL A 19 -3.93 -5.46 9.57
CA VAL A 19 -4.37 -6.46 8.59
C VAL A 19 -5.38 -7.40 9.27
N ALA A 20 -6.58 -7.50 8.71
CA ALA A 20 -7.60 -8.44 9.17
C ALA A 20 -7.73 -9.59 8.16
N ILE A 21 -7.59 -10.82 8.64
CA ILE A 21 -7.75 -12.05 7.86
C ILE A 21 -9.06 -12.69 8.29
N LEU A 22 -10.09 -12.57 7.47
CA LEU A 22 -11.36 -13.28 7.65
C LEU A 22 -11.22 -14.73 7.21
N ASP A 23 -11.97 -15.63 7.84
CA ASP A 23 -11.95 -17.06 7.53
C ASP A 23 -10.52 -17.62 7.54
N ALA A 24 -9.76 -17.28 8.59
CA ALA A 24 -8.36 -17.67 8.74
C ALA A 24 -8.19 -19.19 8.93
N ASP A 25 -9.22 -19.85 9.44
CA ASP A 25 -9.27 -21.29 9.72
C ASP A 25 -9.74 -22.14 8.53
N LYS A 26 -10.15 -21.51 7.42
CA LYS A 26 -10.55 -22.23 6.20
C LYS A 26 -9.32 -22.57 5.38
N GLU A 27 -8.71 -23.72 5.69
CA GLU A 27 -7.51 -24.20 4.99
C GLU A 27 -7.71 -24.31 3.47
N GLY A 28 -6.61 -24.13 2.75
CA GLY A 28 -6.58 -24.06 1.29
C GLY A 28 -5.44 -23.16 0.83
N PHE A 29 -5.36 -22.87 -0.47
CA PHE A 29 -4.26 -22.08 -1.03
C PHE A 29 -4.06 -20.74 -0.30
N LEU A 30 -5.13 -19.96 -0.11
CA LEU A 30 -5.11 -18.62 0.49
C LEU A 30 -4.88 -18.60 2.01
N ARG A 31 -4.96 -19.76 2.68
CA ARG A 31 -4.78 -19.92 4.14
C ARG A 31 -3.71 -20.95 4.48
N SER A 32 -2.89 -21.30 3.49
CA SER A 32 -1.66 -22.04 3.71
C SER A 32 -0.72 -21.23 4.60
N GLU A 33 0.19 -21.92 5.29
CA GLU A 33 1.22 -21.31 6.12
C GLU A 33 1.96 -20.18 5.39
N THR A 34 2.39 -20.43 4.14
CA THR A 34 3.11 -19.44 3.33
C THR A 34 2.26 -18.21 3.02
N SER A 35 0.98 -18.41 2.67
CA SER A 35 0.04 -17.32 2.40
C SER A 35 -0.28 -16.50 3.65
N LEU A 36 -0.43 -17.14 4.80
CA LEU A 36 -0.65 -16.46 6.08
C LEU A 36 0.58 -15.63 6.46
N ILE A 37 1.79 -16.18 6.38
CA ILE A 37 3.04 -15.46 6.65
C ILE A 37 3.18 -14.23 5.74
N GLN A 38 2.93 -14.38 4.44
CA GLN A 38 3.00 -13.27 3.50
C GLN A 38 1.95 -12.19 3.79
N THR A 39 0.73 -12.58 4.16
CA THR A 39 -0.35 -11.66 4.52
C THR A 39 -0.02 -10.90 5.81
N ILE A 40 0.52 -11.59 6.83
CA ILE A 40 1.03 -10.99 8.06
C ILE A 40 2.12 -9.95 7.76
N GLY A 41 3.02 -10.28 6.83
CA GLY A 41 4.12 -9.40 6.41
C GLY A 41 3.69 -8.02 5.93
N ARG A 42 2.44 -7.86 5.47
CA ARG A 42 1.90 -6.55 5.06
C ARG A 42 1.79 -5.56 6.21
N ALA A 43 1.54 -6.03 7.44
CA ALA A 43 1.51 -5.17 8.63
C ALA A 43 2.91 -4.80 9.14
N ALA A 44 3.96 -5.54 8.73
CA ALA A 44 5.31 -5.40 9.29
C ALA A 44 6.04 -4.11 8.86
N ARG A 45 5.46 -3.32 7.97
CA ARG A 45 6.01 -2.03 7.50
C ARG A 45 5.69 -0.86 8.42
N ASN A 46 4.77 -1.04 9.36
CA ASN A 46 4.36 -0.03 10.33
C ASN A 46 4.85 -0.41 11.74
N ALA A 47 5.39 0.56 12.49
CA ALA A 47 5.84 0.33 13.86
C ALA A 47 4.72 -0.19 14.78
N ASN A 48 3.47 0.16 14.50
CA ASN A 48 2.27 -0.29 15.22
C ASN A 48 1.52 -1.40 14.46
N GLY A 49 2.19 -2.08 13.53
CA GLY A 49 1.61 -3.14 12.72
C GLY A 49 0.99 -4.27 13.55
N LYS A 50 -0.29 -4.55 13.30
CA LYS A 50 -1.06 -5.62 13.94
C LYS A 50 -1.78 -6.48 12.91
N VAL A 51 -1.94 -7.76 13.24
CA VAL A 51 -2.74 -8.71 12.46
C VAL A 51 -3.84 -9.27 13.35
N ILE A 52 -5.06 -9.36 12.83
CA ILE A 52 -6.18 -10.05 13.46
C ILE A 52 -6.61 -11.19 12.53
N MET A 53 -6.61 -12.41 13.03
CA MET A 53 -7.10 -13.59 12.33
C MET A 53 -8.44 -14.00 12.93
N TYR A 54 -9.50 -13.97 12.12
CA TYR A 54 -10.83 -14.44 12.51
C TYR A 54 -11.02 -15.86 12.02
N GLY A 55 -11.31 -16.78 12.93
CA GLY A 55 -11.60 -18.17 12.64
C GLY A 55 -12.16 -18.84 13.88
N ASP A 56 -12.88 -19.94 13.70
CA ASP A 56 -13.49 -20.69 14.81
C ASP A 56 -12.44 -21.56 15.52
N THR A 57 -11.40 -21.97 14.80
CA THR A 57 -10.32 -22.83 15.31
C THR A 57 -8.95 -22.32 14.90
N VAL A 58 -7.90 -22.75 15.62
CA VAL A 58 -6.51 -22.53 15.22
C VAL A 58 -6.05 -23.74 14.40
N THR A 59 -5.86 -23.56 13.11
CA THR A 59 -5.36 -24.64 12.23
C THR A 59 -3.86 -24.80 12.35
N ASN A 60 -3.35 -25.93 11.87
CA ASN A 60 -1.90 -26.18 11.80
C ASN A 60 -1.15 -25.11 10.99
N SER A 61 -1.75 -24.63 9.89
CA SER A 61 -1.19 -23.55 9.08
C SER A 61 -1.14 -22.22 9.85
N MET A 62 -2.18 -21.89 10.62
CA MET A 62 -2.20 -20.72 11.49
C MET A 62 -1.15 -20.82 12.59
N GLU A 63 -1.07 -21.96 13.27
CA GLU A 63 -0.13 -22.16 14.37
C GLU A 63 1.33 -21.98 13.91
N ARG A 64 1.70 -22.60 12.78
CA ARG A 64 3.04 -22.45 12.21
C ARG A 64 3.34 -21.00 11.81
N ALA A 65 2.39 -20.33 11.15
CA ALA A 65 2.55 -18.93 10.75
C ALA A 65 2.69 -17.98 11.97
N ILE A 66 1.87 -18.18 13.01
CA ILE A 66 1.93 -17.42 14.26
C ILE A 66 3.27 -17.66 14.96
N LYS A 67 3.69 -18.92 15.11
CA LYS A 67 4.95 -19.29 15.76
C LYS A 67 6.15 -18.68 15.06
N GLU A 68 6.22 -18.74 13.73
CA GLU A 68 7.31 -18.14 12.97
C GLU A 68 7.30 -16.61 13.08
N THR A 69 6.13 -15.98 13.09
CA THR A 69 5.98 -14.54 13.30
C THR A 69 6.50 -14.11 14.67
N LEU A 70 6.10 -14.81 15.74
CA LEU A 70 6.56 -14.53 17.10
C LEU A 70 8.06 -14.76 17.26
N ARG A 71 8.59 -15.86 16.73
CA ARG A 71 10.02 -16.18 16.76
C ARG A 71 10.86 -15.08 16.08
N ARG A 72 10.41 -14.56 14.93
CA ARG A 72 11.08 -13.45 14.24
C ARG A 72 10.99 -12.16 15.06
N ARG A 73 9.82 -11.86 15.60
CA ARG A 73 9.59 -10.66 16.41
C ARG A 73 10.48 -10.64 17.66
N GLU A 74 10.55 -11.74 18.39
CA GLU A 74 11.39 -11.87 19.58
C GLU A 74 12.88 -11.61 19.25
N LYS A 75 13.38 -12.19 18.15
CA LYS A 75 14.75 -11.95 17.69
C LYS A 75 14.99 -10.47 17.34
N GLN A 76 14.02 -9.82 16.69
CA GLN A 76 14.09 -8.40 16.34
C GLN A 76 14.05 -7.51 17.59
N GLU A 77 13.16 -7.78 18.55
CA GLU A 77 13.05 -7.04 19.80
C GLU A 77 14.33 -7.17 20.64
N LYS A 78 14.91 -8.37 20.73
CA LYS A 78 16.20 -8.60 21.38
C LYS A 78 17.32 -7.80 20.71
N TYR A 79 17.44 -7.90 19.39
CA TYR A 79 18.43 -7.14 18.62
C TYR A 79 18.27 -5.64 18.83
N ASN A 80 17.05 -5.12 18.77
CA ASN A 80 16.76 -3.70 18.96
C ASN A 80 17.15 -3.24 20.36
N LYS A 81 16.86 -4.04 21.39
CA LYS A 81 17.23 -3.73 22.79
C LYS A 81 18.74 -3.72 22.98
N GLU A 82 19.45 -4.69 22.41
CA GLU A 82 20.91 -4.77 22.48
C GLU A 82 21.61 -3.58 21.78
N HIS A 83 21.00 -3.03 20.74
CA HIS A 83 21.57 -1.95 19.93
C HIS A 83 20.94 -0.57 20.18
N GLY A 84 20.01 -0.45 21.13
CA GLY A 84 19.30 0.81 21.41
C GLY A 84 18.43 1.33 20.25
N ILE A 85 17.94 0.44 19.38
CA ILE A 85 17.13 0.80 18.21
C ILE A 85 15.67 0.95 18.61
N VAL A 86 15.08 2.12 18.33
CA VAL A 86 13.64 2.35 18.48
C VAL A 86 12.97 2.12 17.12
N PRO A 87 12.02 1.18 16.99
CA PRO A 87 11.27 0.97 15.75
C PRO A 87 10.57 2.25 15.31
N LYS A 88 10.78 2.65 14.05
CA LYS A 88 10.10 3.80 13.43
C LYS A 88 9.56 3.38 12.07
N THR A 89 8.33 3.78 11.78
CA THR A 89 7.75 3.60 10.45
C THR A 89 8.54 4.44 9.44
N ILE A 90 8.95 3.83 8.34
CA ILE A 90 9.59 4.55 7.23
C ILE A 90 8.55 5.48 6.61
N LYS A 91 8.82 6.78 6.60
CA LYS A 91 8.06 7.75 5.82
C LYS A 91 8.72 7.82 4.45
N LYS A 92 8.07 7.26 3.43
CA LYS A 92 8.49 7.47 2.05
C LYS A 92 7.84 8.77 1.57
N ASP A 93 8.65 9.75 1.19
CA ASP A 93 8.12 10.96 0.55
C ASP A 93 7.55 10.58 -0.81
N VAL A 94 6.28 10.93 -1.04
CA VAL A 94 5.52 10.67 -2.28
C VAL A 94 6.20 11.28 -3.52
N ARG A 95 7.18 12.18 -3.33
CA ARG A 95 7.87 12.93 -4.39
C ARG A 95 8.92 12.14 -5.17
N GLU A 96 9.55 11.12 -4.58
CA GLU A 96 10.74 10.50 -5.21
C GLU A 96 10.38 9.57 -6.38
N ILE A 97 9.17 9.01 -6.40
CA ILE A 97 8.67 8.22 -7.55
C ILE A 97 8.26 9.15 -8.71
N LEU A 98 7.88 10.41 -8.41
CA LEU A 98 7.43 11.37 -9.41
C LEU A 98 8.58 11.95 -10.24
N GLU A 99 9.76 12.20 -9.65
CA GLU A 99 10.87 12.86 -10.36
C GLU A 99 11.45 12.04 -11.53
N ILE A 100 11.31 10.71 -11.50
CA ILE A 100 11.77 9.84 -12.61
C ILE A 100 10.82 9.93 -13.82
N SER A 101 9.56 10.37 -13.62
CA SER A 101 8.55 10.46 -14.69
C SER A 101 8.25 11.90 -15.14
N SER A 102 8.61 12.92 -14.35
CA SER A 102 8.23 14.32 -14.61
C SER A 102 9.39 15.23 -15.03
N SER A 103 10.45 14.71 -15.66
CA SER A 103 11.40 15.57 -16.38
C SER A 103 10.82 15.96 -17.74
N LYS A 104 9.82 16.85 -17.75
CA LYS A 104 9.53 17.84 -18.81
C LYS A 104 8.26 18.66 -18.48
N ASN A 105 8.47 19.97 -18.42
CA ASN A 105 7.49 21.05 -18.55
C ASN A 105 6.83 21.60 -17.27
N ASP A 106 7.62 22.17 -16.37
CA ASP A 106 7.18 23.35 -15.63
C ASP A 106 7.60 24.61 -16.40
N LYS A 107 6.68 25.11 -17.25
CA LYS A 107 6.70 26.49 -17.74
C LYS A 107 5.55 27.25 -17.07
N PRO A 108 5.75 28.54 -16.73
CA PRO A 108 4.82 29.31 -15.91
C PRO A 108 3.45 29.42 -16.57
N HIS A 109 2.40 29.30 -15.73
CA HIS A 109 0.99 29.33 -16.09
C HIS A 109 0.63 30.52 -17.00
N LYS A 110 0.54 30.25 -18.31
CA LYS A 110 -0.31 31.02 -19.22
C LYS A 110 -1.75 30.68 -18.85
N ARG A 111 -2.62 31.68 -18.65
CA ARG A 111 -4.07 31.46 -18.42
C ARG A 111 -4.61 30.59 -19.56
N MET A 112 -4.78 29.29 -19.29
CA MET A 112 -5.30 28.34 -20.26
C MET A 112 -6.75 28.72 -20.59
N SER A 113 -7.08 28.69 -21.88
CA SER A 113 -8.46 28.85 -22.32
C SER A 113 -9.33 27.72 -21.77
N ARG A 114 -10.62 27.97 -21.60
CA ARG A 114 -11.60 26.98 -21.11
C ARG A 114 -11.58 25.69 -21.96
N ALA A 115 -11.39 25.83 -23.26
CA ALA A 115 -11.27 24.70 -24.19
C ALA A 115 -10.00 23.86 -23.97
N GLU A 116 -8.86 24.53 -23.70
CA GLU A 116 -7.58 23.86 -23.43
C GLU A 116 -7.61 23.13 -22.08
N LYS A 117 -8.24 23.73 -21.06
CA LYS A 117 -8.47 23.07 -19.76
C LYS A 117 -9.31 21.81 -19.93
N GLU A 118 -10.38 21.87 -20.71
CA GLU A 118 -11.26 20.72 -20.93
C GLU A 118 -10.57 19.57 -21.68
N GLN A 119 -9.72 19.90 -22.66
CA GLN A 119 -8.89 18.91 -23.36
C GLN A 119 -7.86 18.26 -22.43
N MET A 120 -7.19 19.06 -21.59
CA MET A 120 -6.25 18.56 -20.59
C MET A 120 -6.93 17.66 -19.56
N ILE A 121 -8.12 18.03 -19.08
CA ILE A 121 -8.92 17.19 -18.17
C ILE A 121 -9.28 15.86 -18.82
N LYS A 122 -9.66 15.86 -20.11
CA LYS A 122 -9.95 14.60 -20.84
C LYS A 122 -8.74 13.69 -20.91
N GLN A 123 -7.55 14.23 -21.21
CA GLN A 123 -6.30 13.47 -21.26
C GLN A 123 -5.94 12.89 -19.90
N LEU A 124 -5.91 13.72 -18.85
CA LEU A 124 -5.62 13.28 -17.48
C LEU A 124 -6.64 12.24 -16.97
N THR A 125 -7.91 12.36 -17.38
CA THR A 125 -8.95 11.39 -17.00
C THR A 125 -8.70 10.03 -17.67
N ALA A 126 -8.23 10.01 -18.92
CA ALA A 126 -7.89 8.77 -19.62
C ALA A 126 -6.68 8.09 -18.97
N GLU A 127 -5.65 8.88 -18.63
CA GLU A 127 -4.44 8.42 -17.93
C GLU A 127 -4.78 7.88 -16.53
N MET A 128 -5.64 8.58 -15.78
CA MET A 128 -6.13 8.14 -14.47
C MET A 128 -6.85 6.80 -14.55
N LYS A 129 -7.70 6.61 -15.57
CA LYS A 129 -8.40 5.33 -15.79
C LYS A 129 -7.43 4.22 -16.19
N ALA A 130 -6.40 4.53 -16.99
CA ALA A 130 -5.36 3.59 -17.35
C ALA A 130 -4.57 3.15 -16.11
N ALA A 131 -4.13 4.10 -15.28
CA ALA A 131 -3.45 3.86 -14.01
C ALA A 131 -4.31 2.99 -13.07
N ALA A 132 -5.60 3.29 -12.94
CA ALA A 132 -6.52 2.49 -12.14
C ALA A 132 -6.68 1.04 -12.70
N LYS A 133 -6.65 0.88 -14.03
CA LYS A 133 -6.76 -0.44 -14.69
C LYS A 133 -5.53 -1.31 -14.46
N ILE A 134 -4.34 -0.71 -14.38
CA ILE A 134 -3.10 -1.40 -14.01
C ILE A 134 -2.86 -1.42 -12.48
N LEU A 135 -3.83 -0.94 -11.70
CA LEU A 135 -3.87 -0.94 -10.23
C LEU A 135 -2.82 -0.04 -9.57
N GLU A 136 -2.34 0.97 -10.30
CA GLU A 136 -1.54 2.07 -9.79
C GLU A 136 -2.46 3.15 -9.17
N PHE A 137 -3.05 2.80 -8.03
CA PHE A 137 -4.06 3.65 -7.38
C PHE A 137 -3.50 4.98 -6.87
N GLU A 138 -2.21 5.02 -6.53
CA GLU A 138 -1.54 6.24 -6.10
C GLU A 138 -1.41 7.24 -7.25
N HIS A 139 -1.00 6.77 -8.42
CA HIS A 139 -0.94 7.58 -9.62
C HIS A 139 -2.34 8.04 -10.06
N ALA A 140 -3.34 7.16 -9.98
CA ALA A 140 -4.73 7.52 -10.24
C ALA A 140 -5.25 8.59 -9.25
N ALA A 141 -4.91 8.50 -7.96
CA ALA A 141 -5.30 9.49 -6.96
C ALA A 141 -4.65 10.87 -7.23
N TYR A 142 -3.36 10.88 -7.60
CA TYR A 142 -2.67 12.11 -7.99
C TYR A 142 -3.31 12.79 -9.21
N LEU A 143 -3.62 12.01 -10.25
CA LEU A 143 -4.26 12.51 -11.46
C LEU A 143 -5.66 13.06 -11.15
N ARG A 144 -6.43 12.39 -10.29
CA ARG A 144 -7.73 12.88 -9.79
C ARG A 144 -7.59 14.24 -9.13
N ASP A 145 -6.64 14.39 -8.21
CA ASP A 145 -6.46 15.64 -7.46
C ASP A 145 -5.99 16.78 -8.38
N ARG A 146 -5.18 16.46 -9.39
CA ARG A 146 -4.78 17.42 -10.44
C ARG A 146 -5.95 17.83 -11.33
N ILE A 147 -6.84 16.90 -11.70
CA ILE A 147 -8.08 17.20 -12.41
C ILE A 147 -8.98 18.13 -11.59
N ASN A 148 -9.10 17.89 -10.29
CA ASN A 148 -9.91 18.71 -9.39
C ASN A 148 -9.37 20.15 -9.32
N LYS A 149 -8.05 20.33 -9.17
CA LYS A 149 -7.42 21.66 -9.21
C LYS A 149 -7.71 22.40 -10.52
N LEU A 150 -7.59 21.72 -11.65
CA LEU A 150 -7.90 22.30 -12.97
C LEU A 150 -9.37 22.69 -13.14
N ARG A 151 -10.30 22.06 -12.41
CA ARG A 151 -11.73 22.39 -12.38
C ARG A 151 -12.05 23.54 -11.43
N GLU A 152 -11.31 23.67 -10.34
CA GLU A 152 -11.49 24.71 -9.31
C GLU A 152 -10.88 26.06 -9.73
N ASP A 153 -9.78 26.04 -10.49
CA ASP A 153 -9.21 27.24 -11.12
C ASP A 153 -10.21 27.81 -12.14
N LYS A 154 -11.06 28.74 -11.72
CA LYS A 154 -11.96 29.52 -12.60
C LYS A 154 -11.16 30.50 -13.46
#